data_AF-A0A441XAA6-F1
#
_entry.id   AF-A0A441XAA6-F1
#
_cell.length_a   1.000
_cell.length_b   1.000
_cell.length_c   1.000
_cell.angle_alpha   90.00
_cell.angle_beta   90.00
_cell.angle_gamma   90.00
#
_symmetry.space_group_name_H-M   'P 1'
#
loop_
_entity.id
_entity.type
_entity.pdbx_description
1 polymer ?
#
loop_
_entity_poly.entity_id
_entity_poly.type
_entity_poly.pdbx_seq_one_letter_code
_entity_poly.pdbx_strand_id
1 'polypeptide(L)'
;MLGEELSREIYAARTGSWAGPFKSGYGYHLINVSERNEQGSRPFEEAREAVSAEWLRDRQDEVSRDYIARLREKYGVVYGDEVAKLLSPGPKADVASR
;
A
#
# COMPACT_ATOMS: atom_id res chain seq x y z
N MET A 1 7.28 15.11 -15.65
CA MET A 1 6.09 15.02 -14.78
C MET A 1 5.41 16.38 -14.68
N LEU A 2 4.10 16.41 -14.45
CA LEU A 2 3.27 17.63 -14.42
C LEU A 2 3.51 18.55 -13.20
N GLY A 3 4.30 18.10 -12.21
CA GLY A 3 4.73 18.89 -11.05
C GLY A 3 3.82 18.74 -9.84
N GLU A 4 4.38 18.87 -8.64
CA GLU A 4 3.62 18.76 -7.38
C GLU A 4 2.61 19.89 -7.18
N GLU A 5 2.94 21.09 -7.67
CA GLU A 5 2.10 22.27 -7.56
C GLU A 5 0.76 22.05 -8.29
N LEU A 6 0.81 21.51 -9.51
CA LEU A 6 -0.37 21.14 -10.27
C LEU A 6 -1.20 20.09 -9.53
N SER A 7 -0.55 19.03 -9.01
CA SER A 7 -1.25 17.96 -8.28
C SER A 7 -1.99 18.48 -7.06
N ARG A 8 -1.38 19.37 -6.26
CA ARG A 8 -2.05 19.99 -5.11
C ARG A 8 -3.24 20.85 -5.53
N GLU A 9 -3.08 21.65 -6.57
CA GLU A 9 -4.13 22.59 -7.00
C GLU A 9 -5.34 21.91 -7.63
N ILE A 10 -5.19 20.74 -8.27
CA ILE A 10 -6.35 19.96 -8.74
C ILE A 10 -7.31 19.63 -7.59
N TYR A 11 -6.78 19.34 -6.39
CA TYR A 11 -7.60 19.03 -5.23
C TYR A 11 -8.20 20.27 -4.55
N ALA A 12 -7.58 21.45 -4.68
CA ALA A 12 -8.08 22.70 -4.11
C ALA A 12 -8.99 23.49 -5.07
N ALA A 13 -8.86 23.29 -6.39
CA ALA A 13 -9.55 24.07 -7.39
C ALA A 13 -11.08 23.91 -7.34
N ARG A 14 -11.78 25.03 -7.52
CA ARG A 14 -13.24 25.06 -7.66
C ARG A 14 -13.64 24.49 -9.03
N THR A 15 -14.62 23.58 -9.02
CA THR A 15 -15.21 23.02 -10.23
C THR A 15 -15.75 24.12 -11.15
N GLY A 16 -15.50 23.99 -12.45
CA GLY A 16 -15.91 24.93 -13.49
C GLY A 16 -15.02 26.17 -13.65
N SER A 17 -13.98 26.32 -12.82
CA SER A 17 -13.05 27.47 -12.90
C SER A 17 -11.70 27.08 -13.46
N TRP A 18 -11.07 28.01 -14.19
CA TRP A 18 -9.70 27.87 -14.67
C TRP A 18 -8.71 28.30 -13.60
N ALA A 19 -7.65 27.51 -13.40
CA ALA A 19 -6.54 27.83 -12.51
C ALA A 19 -5.19 27.68 -13.22
N GLY A 20 -4.21 28.49 -12.81
CA GLY A 20 -2.84 28.52 -13.36
C GLY A 20 -2.41 29.91 -13.82
N PRO A 21 -1.26 30.02 -14.51
CA PRO A 21 -0.46 28.93 -15.08
C PRO A 21 0.49 28.24 -14.08
N PHE A 22 0.60 26.91 -14.18
CA PHE A 22 1.50 26.07 -13.36
C PHE A 22 2.72 25.62 -14.16
N LYS A 23 3.91 25.72 -13.57
CA LYS A 23 5.16 25.34 -14.23
C LYS A 23 5.48 23.85 -14.00
N SER A 24 5.77 23.14 -15.08
CA SER A 24 6.26 21.76 -15.05
C SER A 24 7.53 21.60 -15.91
N GLY A 25 8.12 20.42 -15.91
CA GLY A 25 9.22 20.08 -16.83
C GLY A 25 8.83 20.12 -18.31
N TYR A 26 7.53 20.20 -18.63
CA TYR A 26 6.99 20.27 -19.99
C TYR A 26 6.50 21.67 -20.38
N GLY A 27 6.69 22.69 -19.54
CA GLY A 27 6.23 24.06 -19.78
C GLY A 27 5.16 24.50 -18.81
N TYR A 28 4.20 25.31 -19.29
CA TYR A 28 3.11 25.84 -18.47
C TYR A 28 1.80 25.09 -18.72
N HIS A 29 1.04 24.87 -17.65
CA HIS A 29 -0.25 24.19 -17.69
C HIS A 29 -1.35 25.03 -17.06
N LEU A 30 -2.54 24.98 -17.65
CA LEU A 30 -3.79 25.51 -17.11
C LEU A 30 -4.73 24.34 -16.84
N ILE A 31 -5.46 24.40 -15.73
CA ILE A 31 -6.41 23.34 -15.35
C ILE A 31 -7.82 23.91 -15.24
N ASN A 32 -8.81 23.11 -15.64
CA ASN A 32 -10.22 23.35 -15.35
C ASN A 32 -10.79 22.02 -14.83
N VAL A 33 -11.28 22.03 -13.59
CA VAL A 33 -11.92 20.84 -13.01
C VAL A 33 -13.38 20.85 -13.44
N SER A 34 -13.76 20.00 -14.39
CA SER A 34 -15.13 19.97 -14.91
C SER A 34 -16.12 19.30 -13.96
N GLU A 35 -15.67 18.26 -13.27
CA GLU A 35 -16.46 17.43 -12.37
C GLU A 35 -15.55 16.87 -11.27
N ARG A 36 -16.12 16.66 -10.08
CA ARG A 36 -15.44 15.97 -8.99
C ARG A 36 -16.33 14.84 -8.51
N ASN A 37 -15.88 13.61 -8.77
CA ASN A 37 -16.46 12.44 -8.15
C ASN A 37 -15.85 12.28 -6.76
N GLU A 38 -16.60 12.67 -5.74
CA GLU A 38 -16.32 12.21 -4.38
C GLU A 38 -16.48 10.69 -4.40
N GLN A 39 -15.37 9.96 -4.45
CA GLN A 39 -15.40 8.53 -4.15
C GLN A 39 -15.92 8.43 -2.72
N GLY A 40 -17.23 8.18 -2.58
CA GLY A 40 -17.82 7.87 -1.30
C GLY A 40 -16.99 6.76 -0.67
N SER A 41 -16.73 6.89 0.63
CA SER A 41 -16.13 5.81 1.43
C SER A 41 -16.82 4.50 1.03
N ARG A 42 -16.06 3.49 0.58
CA ARG A 42 -16.61 2.17 0.27
C ARG A 42 -17.56 1.78 1.41
N PRO A 43 -18.78 1.30 1.13
CA PRO A 43 -19.70 0.87 2.16
C PRO A 43 -18.97 -0.03 3.17
N PHE A 44 -19.25 0.14 4.46
CA PHE A 44 -18.55 -0.61 5.51
C PHE A 44 -18.59 -2.12 5.24
N GLU A 45 -19.69 -2.64 4.71
CA GLU A 45 -19.80 -4.06 4.34
C GLU A 45 -18.78 -4.49 3.27
N GLU A 46 -18.56 -3.68 2.23
CA GLU A 46 -17.56 -3.96 1.18
C GLU A 46 -16.13 -3.85 1.72
N ALA A 47 -15.87 -2.87 2.58
CA ALA A 47 -14.57 -2.73 3.23
C ALA A 47 -14.31 -3.86 4.24
N ARG A 48 -15.34 -4.28 4.99
CA ARG A 48 -15.25 -5.32 6.02
C ARG A 48 -14.82 -6.65 5.43
N GLU A 49 -15.39 -7.06 4.30
CA GLU A 49 -15.04 -8.33 3.66
C GLU A 49 -13.56 -8.32 3.23
N ALA A 50 -13.13 -7.28 2.52
CA ALA A 50 -11.75 -7.13 2.05
C ALA A 50 -10.74 -7.12 3.21
N VAL A 51 -10.98 -6.30 4.24
CA VAL A 51 -10.11 -6.17 5.41
C VAL A 51 -10.08 -7.47 6.23
N SER A 52 -11.23 -8.14 6.39
CA SER A 52 -11.28 -9.40 7.15
C SER A 52 -10.51 -10.52 6.45
N ALA A 53 -10.59 -10.60 5.12
CA ALA A 53 -9.87 -11.59 4.34
C ALA A 53 -8.34 -11.37 4.40
N GLU A 54 -7.90 -10.13 4.31
CA GLU A 54 -6.49 -9.75 4.46
C GLU A 54 -5.98 -10.06 5.88
N TRP A 55 -6.72 -9.63 6.90
CA TRP A 55 -6.37 -9.90 8.30
C TRP A 55 -6.29 -11.40 8.61
N LEU A 56 -7.21 -12.21 8.08
CA LEU A 56 -7.20 -13.65 8.30
C LEU A 56 -5.96 -14.30 7.67
N ARG A 57 -5.55 -13.86 6.47
CA ARG A 57 -4.34 -14.35 5.81
C ARG A 57 -3.11 -14.03 6.65
N ASP A 58 -2.98 -12.79 7.11
CA ASP A 58 -1.85 -12.37 7.93
C ASP A 58 -1.75 -13.17 9.23
N ARG A 59 -2.89 -13.42 9.88
CA ARG A 59 -2.95 -14.26 11.09
C ARG A 59 -2.59 -15.71 10.83
N GLN A 60 -3.02 -16.30 9.72
CA GLN A 60 -2.64 -17.66 9.35
C GLN A 60 -1.13 -17.78 9.12
N ASP A 61 -0.54 -16.80 8.44
CA ASP A 61 0.90 -16.77 8.18
C ASP A 61 1.72 -16.58 9.47
N GLU A 62 1.25 -15.74 10.40
CA GLU A 62 1.85 -15.56 11.72
C GLU A 62 1.82 -16.86 12.53
N VAL A 63 0.63 -17.46 12.69
CA VAL A 63 0.45 -18.70 13.46
C VAL A 63 1.26 -19.86 12.85
N SER A 64 1.29 -19.97 11.53
CA SER A 64 2.06 -21.02 10.84
C SER A 64 3.56 -20.88 11.08
N ARG A 65 4.08 -19.65 11.02
CA ARG A 65 5.50 -19.35 11.31
C ARG A 65 5.84 -19.72 12.74
N ASP A 66 5.03 -19.30 13.70
CA ASP A 66 5.24 -19.59 15.12
C ASP A 66 5.17 -21.09 15.40
N TYR A 67 4.23 -21.79 14.79
CA TYR A 67 4.09 -23.23 14.93
C TYR A 67 5.32 -23.97 14.40
N ILE A 68 5.80 -23.60 13.21
CA ILE A 68 7.01 -24.18 12.61
C ILE A 68 8.24 -23.89 13.48
N ALA A 69 8.36 -22.67 14.02
CA ALA A 69 9.47 -22.29 14.90
C ALA A 69 9.49 -23.17 16.17
N ARG A 70 8.34 -23.36 16.83
CA ARG A 70 8.21 -24.22 18.01
C ARG A 70 8.55 -25.68 17.71
N LEU A 71 8.13 -26.20 16.56
CA LEU A 71 8.48 -27.57 16.16
C LEU A 71 10.00 -27.72 15.92
N ARG A 72 10.63 -26.75 15.27
CA ARG A 72 12.09 -26.77 15.03
C ARG A 72 12.88 -26.78 16.33
N GLU A 73 12.47 -25.97 17.30
CA GLU A 73 13.06 -25.94 18.64
C GLU A 73 12.88 -27.30 19.35
N LYS A 74 11.65 -27.83 19.36
CA LYS A 74 11.33 -29.09 20.03
C LYS A 74 12.15 -30.28 19.51
N TYR A 75 12.40 -30.35 18.21
CA TYR A 75 13.10 -31.46 17.57
C TYR A 75 14.58 -31.18 17.27
N GLY A 76 15.13 -30.04 17.71
CA GLY A 76 16.56 -29.73 17.56
C GLY A 76 17.04 -29.71 16.11
N VAL A 77 16.25 -29.10 15.21
CA VAL A 77 16.58 -29.07 13.77
C VAL A 77 17.81 -28.19 13.52
N VAL A 78 18.89 -28.80 13.00
CA VAL A 78 20.13 -28.11 12.62
C VAL A 78 20.22 -27.99 11.11
N TYR A 79 20.43 -26.78 10.61
CA TYR A 79 20.71 -26.54 9.20
C TYR A 79 22.21 -26.62 8.93
N GLY A 80 22.61 -27.20 7.79
CA GLY A 80 23.97 -27.01 7.27
C GLY A 80 24.17 -25.56 6.80
N ASP A 81 25.43 -25.11 6.78
CA ASP A 81 25.81 -23.70 6.54
C ASP A 81 25.24 -23.10 5.25
N GLU A 82 25.17 -23.88 4.18
CA GLU A 82 24.58 -23.46 2.89
C GLU A 82 23.07 -23.21 3.00
N VAL A 83 22.36 -24.09 3.70
CA VAL A 83 20.90 -24.04 3.84
C VAL A 83 20.49 -22.91 4.81
N ALA A 84 21.28 -22.64 5.85
CA ALA A 84 21.03 -21.54 6.78
C ALA A 84 21.09 -20.15 6.10
N LYS A 85 21.98 -19.97 5.13
CA LYS A 85 22.09 -18.71 4.35
C LYS A 85 20.87 -18.48 3.45
N LEU A 86 20.30 -19.53 2.88
CA LEU A 86 19.11 -19.46 2.03
C LEU A 86 17.82 -19.20 2.80
N LEU A 87 17.73 -19.67 4.05
CA LEU A 87 16.52 -19.56 4.88
C LEU A 87 16.49 -18.33 5.79
N SER A 88 17.48 -17.44 5.68
CA SER A 88 17.51 -16.20 6.45
C SER A 88 16.25 -15.36 6.14
N PRO A 89 15.48 -14.92 7.16
CA PRO A 89 14.24 -14.20 6.92
C PRO A 89 14.53 -12.88 6.20
N GLY A 90 14.04 -12.76 4.98
CA GLY A 90 14.00 -11.49 4.26
C GLY A 90 13.14 -10.46 5.01
N PRO A 91 13.35 -9.15 4.77
CA PRO A 91 12.67 -8.10 5.52
C PRO A 91 11.15 -8.27 5.38
N LYS A 92 10.42 -8.06 6.48
CA LYS A 92 8.95 -7.99 6.45
C LYS A 92 8.56 -6.98 5.38
N ALA A 93 7.85 -7.41 4.35
CA ALA A 93 7.20 -6.49 3.44
C ALA A 93 6.18 -5.72 4.27
N ASP A 94 6.44 -4.44 4.48
CA ASP A 94 5.48 -3.52 5.07
C ASP A 94 4.36 -3.34 4.05
N VAL A 95 3.29 -4.11 4.22
CA VAL A 95 2.04 -3.96 3.46
C VAL A 95 1.09 -3.05 4.27
N ALA A 96 1.62 -1.98 4.88
CA ALA A 96 0.82 -0.86 5.38
C ALA A 96 1.07 0.38 4.52
N SER A 97 0.67 0.31 3.25
CA SER A 97 0.47 1.51 2.44
C SER A 97 -0.29 1.17 1.17
N ARG A 98 -1.61 1.34 1.22
CA ARG A 98 -2.45 1.69 0.06
C ARG A 98 -3.81 2.18 0.51
#